data_AF-A0A967Z8L7-F1
#
_entry.id   AF-A0A967Z8L7-F1
#
_cell.length_a   1.000
_cell.length_b   1.000
_cell.length_c   1.000
_cell.angle_alpha   90.00
_cell.angle_beta   90.00
_cell.angle_gamma   90.00
#
_symmetry.space_group_name_H-M   'P 1'
#
loop_
_entity.id
_entity.type
_entity.pdbx_description
1 polymer ?
#
loop_
_entity_poly.entity_id
_entity_poly.type
_entity_poly.pdbx_seq_one_letter_code
_entity_poly.pdbx_strand_id
1 'polypeptide(L)'
;MERYTFGTTELYDGFHLIPMLIGLFALPEIFNAVRSGDKQRGRVASLIGDRLSWAELKASLKTIFRSTGIGTAVGLVPGLGQTVAAMMGYIAAKNASKHPERFGKGEIDGVAAAEAANNAVNGPTMVPLLTLGIPGDNVTALLLGAFMMQGLRPGPTLFETSGAIVFAILIVMLFANIIFWVIGHYTIPLFSR
;
A
#
# COMPACT_ATOMS: atom_id res chain seq x y z
N MET A 1 -35.38 -11.31 25.80
CA MET A 1 -34.19 -10.64 26.36
C MET A 1 -33.08 -10.77 25.35
N GLU A 2 -32.77 -9.68 24.66
CA GLU A 2 -31.64 -9.64 23.75
C GLU A 2 -30.35 -9.58 24.56
N ARG A 3 -29.40 -10.48 24.27
CA ARG A 3 -28.09 -10.50 24.93
C ARG A 3 -27.15 -9.57 24.16
N TYR A 4 -26.24 -8.91 24.88
CA TYR A 4 -25.17 -8.05 24.34
C TYR A 4 -25.56 -6.68 23.79
N THR A 5 -26.81 -6.23 23.97
CA THR A 5 -27.25 -4.89 23.53
C THR A 5 -27.04 -3.79 24.58
N PHE A 6 -26.64 -4.14 25.82
CA PHE A 6 -26.34 -3.20 26.92
C PHE A 6 -27.34 -2.05 27.15
N GLY A 7 -28.59 -2.18 26.68
CA GLY A 7 -29.63 -1.15 26.76
C GLY A 7 -29.58 -0.07 25.67
N THR A 8 -28.67 -0.17 24.70
CA THR A 8 -28.53 0.76 23.56
C THR A 8 -29.22 0.19 22.32
N THR A 9 -30.06 1.01 21.68
CA THR A 9 -30.83 0.62 20.49
C THR A 9 -29.93 0.46 19.27
N GLU A 10 -28.77 1.08 19.26
CA GLU A 10 -27.79 1.01 18.17
C GLU A 10 -27.08 -0.34 18.09
N LEU A 11 -27.05 -1.10 19.19
CA LEU A 11 -26.47 -2.45 19.22
C LEU A 11 -27.48 -3.55 18.87
N TYR A 12 -28.74 -3.22 18.57
CA TYR A 12 -29.76 -4.21 18.18
C TYR A 12 -29.38 -4.96 16.91
N ASP A 13 -28.86 -4.26 15.90
CA ASP A 13 -28.37 -4.87 14.65
C ASP A 13 -26.92 -5.40 14.77
N GLY A 14 -26.36 -5.39 15.98
CA GLY A 14 -24.95 -5.67 16.22
C GLY A 14 -24.02 -4.58 15.70
N PHE A 15 -22.73 -4.89 15.60
CA PHE A 15 -21.78 -3.95 15.00
C PHE A 15 -21.91 -3.96 13.48
N HIS A 16 -22.12 -2.79 12.88
CA HIS A 16 -21.94 -2.64 11.45
C HIS A 16 -20.52 -3.08 11.07
N LEU A 17 -20.44 -3.91 10.03
CA LEU A 17 -19.19 -4.55 9.66
C LEU A 17 -18.12 -3.54 9.19
N ILE A 18 -18.48 -2.33 8.72
CA ILE A 18 -17.50 -1.26 8.39
C ILE A 18 -16.79 -0.77 9.66
N PRO A 19 -17.48 -0.23 10.70
CA PRO A 19 -16.85 0.10 11.98
C PRO A 19 -16.08 -1.06 12.62
N MET A 20 -16.61 -2.28 12.52
CA MET A 20 -15.96 -3.47 13.08
C MET A 20 -14.62 -3.76 12.40
N LEU A 21 -14.59 -3.74 11.07
CA LEU A 21 -13.36 -3.92 10.30
C LEU A 21 -12.37 -2.79 10.59
N ILE A 22 -12.82 -1.52 10.60
CA ILE A 22 -11.95 -0.38 10.96
C ILE A 22 -11.33 -0.59 12.34
N GLY A 23 -12.11 -0.99 13.35
CA GLY A 23 -11.60 -1.28 14.69
C GLY A 23 -10.59 -2.44 14.70
N LEU A 24 -10.90 -3.54 13.99
CA LEU A 24 -10.05 -4.72 13.93
C LEU A 24 -8.69 -4.47 13.28
N PHE A 25 -8.61 -3.59 12.29
CA PHE A 25 -7.35 -3.26 11.60
C PHE A 25 -6.63 -2.06 12.20
N ALA A 26 -7.36 -1.03 12.66
CA ALA A 26 -6.74 0.18 13.19
C ALA A 26 -6.22 0.00 14.62
N LEU A 27 -6.93 -0.74 15.49
CA LEU A 27 -6.52 -0.90 16.90
C LEU A 27 -5.18 -1.64 17.05
N PRO A 28 -4.91 -2.77 16.37
CA PRO A 28 -3.60 -3.41 16.44
C PRO A 28 -2.47 -2.51 15.94
N GLU A 29 -2.71 -1.72 14.89
CA GLU A 29 -1.72 -0.80 14.35
C GLU A 29 -1.40 0.33 15.33
N ILE A 30 -2.42 0.91 15.96
CA ILE A 30 -2.26 1.91 17.03
C ILE A 30 -1.49 1.31 18.22
N PHE A 31 -1.86 0.10 18.66
CA PHE A 31 -1.16 -0.55 19.77
C PHE A 31 0.29 -0.90 19.40
N ASN A 32 0.57 -1.32 18.18
CA ASN A 32 1.92 -1.55 17.68
C ASN A 32 2.72 -0.25 17.62
N ALA A 33 2.13 0.85 17.16
CA ALA A 33 2.78 2.17 17.13
C ALA A 33 3.12 2.67 18.54
N VAL A 34 2.19 2.54 19.51
CA VAL A 34 2.42 2.90 20.92
C VAL A 34 3.48 2.00 21.56
N ARG A 35 3.43 0.69 21.29
CA ARG A 35 4.35 -0.30 21.87
C ARG A 35 5.77 -0.20 21.30
N SER A 36 5.90 0.06 20.00
CA SER A 36 7.21 0.28 19.38
C SER A 36 7.85 1.55 19.92
N GLY A 37 7.04 2.54 20.33
CA GLY A 37 7.50 3.82 20.86
C GLY A 37 8.45 4.51 19.87
N ASP A 38 8.98 5.66 20.26
CA ASP A 38 9.94 6.43 19.45
C ASP A 38 11.25 5.67 19.14
N LYS A 39 11.38 4.38 19.51
CA LYS A 39 12.59 3.55 19.32
C LYS A 39 12.85 3.17 17.87
N GLN A 40 11.88 3.34 16.97
CA GLN A 40 12.06 3.23 15.51
C GLN A 40 12.42 4.57 14.85
N ARG A 41 12.42 5.68 15.60
CA ARG A 41 13.17 6.88 15.22
C ARG A 41 14.65 6.60 15.47
N GLY A 42 15.19 5.64 14.72
CA GLY A 42 16.63 5.67 14.44
C GLY A 42 16.91 7.09 14.01
N ARG A 43 17.82 7.78 14.72
CA ARG A 43 18.22 9.18 14.51
C ARG A 43 17.84 9.54 13.09
N VAL A 44 16.73 10.25 12.90
CA VAL A 44 16.45 10.86 11.61
C VAL A 44 17.65 11.78 11.50
N ALA A 45 18.67 11.32 10.77
CA ALA A 45 19.82 12.13 10.48
C ALA A 45 19.18 13.43 10.03
N SER A 46 19.51 14.52 10.69
CA SER A 46 18.97 15.83 10.37
C SER A 46 19.33 16.11 8.90
N LEU A 47 18.52 15.60 7.98
CA LEU A 47 18.58 15.79 6.55
C LEU A 47 17.93 17.14 6.33
N ILE A 48 18.53 18.14 6.95
CA ILE A 48 18.34 19.52 6.63
C ILE A 48 18.97 19.67 5.25
N GLY A 49 18.16 19.62 4.21
CA GLY A 49 18.43 20.41 3.01
C GLY A 49 18.66 19.69 1.69
N ASP A 50 19.04 18.41 1.63
CA ASP A 50 19.29 17.77 0.33
C ASP A 50 18.00 17.23 -0.29
N ARG A 51 17.37 18.09 -1.09
CA ARG A 51 16.34 17.67 -2.05
C ARG A 51 17.00 16.79 -3.10
N LEU A 52 16.33 15.70 -3.48
CA LEU A 52 16.75 14.85 -4.59
C LEU A 52 16.97 15.70 -5.84
N SER A 53 18.18 15.67 -6.38
CA SER A 53 18.53 16.38 -7.60
C SER A 53 17.83 15.72 -8.80
N TRP A 54 17.46 16.54 -9.79
CA TRP A 54 16.97 16.03 -11.08
C TRP A 54 17.95 15.06 -11.75
N ALA A 55 19.25 15.24 -11.52
CA ALA A 55 20.28 14.33 -12.04
C ALA A 55 20.21 12.95 -11.37
N GLU A 56 20.03 12.92 -10.04
CA GLU A 56 19.90 11.68 -9.26
C GLU A 56 18.62 10.93 -9.65
N LEU A 57 17.50 11.64 -9.78
CA LEU A 57 16.25 11.05 -10.24
C LEU A 57 16.41 10.42 -11.63
N LYS A 58 17.04 11.13 -12.58
CA LYS A 58 17.29 10.60 -13.93
C LYS A 58 18.20 9.37 -13.91
N ALA A 59 19.22 9.36 -13.07
CA ALA A 59 20.11 8.20 -12.93
C ALA A 59 19.34 6.96 -12.43
N SER A 60 18.41 7.14 -11.50
CA SER A 60 17.61 6.06 -10.93
C SER A 60 16.41 5.61 -11.78
N LEU A 61 16.04 6.32 -12.86
CA LEU A 61 14.88 5.98 -13.70
C LEU A 61 14.89 4.52 -14.17
N LYS A 62 16.04 4.02 -14.62
CA LYS A 62 16.16 2.63 -15.07
C LYS A 62 15.87 1.65 -13.93
N THR A 63 16.34 1.95 -12.74
CA THR A 63 16.11 1.16 -11.53
C THR A 63 14.62 1.22 -11.13
N ILE A 64 14.01 2.40 -11.19
CA ILE A 64 12.57 2.60 -10.94
C ILE A 64 11.73 1.76 -11.89
N PHE A 65 11.92 1.89 -13.21
CA PHE A 65 11.14 1.14 -14.20
C PHE A 65 11.26 -0.38 -14.03
N ARG A 66 12.48 -0.89 -13.79
CA ARG A 66 12.69 -2.32 -13.52
C ARG A 66 11.93 -2.75 -12.26
N SER A 67 12.09 -2.00 -11.17
CA SER A 67 11.47 -2.34 -9.89
C SER A 67 9.95 -2.21 -9.93
N THR A 68 9.41 -1.24 -10.66
CA THR A 68 7.97 -1.13 -10.95
C THR A 68 7.47 -2.39 -11.67
N GLY A 69 8.18 -2.87 -12.70
CA GLY A 69 7.83 -4.14 -13.36
C GLY A 69 7.85 -5.34 -12.42
N ILE A 70 8.83 -5.43 -11.52
CA ILE A 70 8.89 -6.46 -10.48
C ILE A 70 7.68 -6.34 -9.55
N GLY A 71 7.40 -5.16 -9.01
CA GLY A 71 6.26 -4.92 -8.14
C GLY A 71 4.92 -5.23 -8.80
N THR A 72 4.78 -4.89 -10.07
CA THR A 72 3.59 -5.24 -10.86
C THR A 72 3.43 -6.76 -10.98
N ALA A 73 4.49 -7.49 -11.33
CA ALA A 73 4.44 -8.94 -11.43
C ALA A 73 4.10 -9.59 -10.08
N VAL A 74 4.68 -9.10 -8.98
CA VAL A 74 4.39 -9.57 -7.62
C VAL A 74 2.94 -9.30 -7.23
N GLY A 75 2.41 -8.12 -7.55
CA GLY A 75 1.02 -7.77 -7.25
C GLY A 75 -0.01 -8.61 -8.01
N LEU A 76 0.35 -9.18 -9.16
CA LEU A 76 -0.52 -10.13 -9.86
C LEU A 76 -0.59 -11.50 -9.15
N VAL A 77 0.39 -11.82 -8.30
CA VAL A 77 0.44 -13.10 -7.58
C VAL A 77 -0.28 -12.98 -6.23
N PRO A 78 -1.31 -13.80 -5.98
CA PRO A 78 -2.02 -13.77 -4.71
C PRO A 78 -1.14 -14.06 -3.49
N GLY A 79 -1.31 -13.29 -2.42
CA GLY A 79 -0.74 -13.55 -1.10
C GLY A 79 0.72 -13.15 -0.89
N LEU A 80 1.42 -12.60 -1.90
CA LEU A 80 2.81 -12.14 -1.72
C LEU A 80 2.91 -10.78 -1.03
N GLY A 81 2.04 -9.85 -1.45
CA GLY A 81 1.97 -8.50 -0.93
C GLY A 81 3.20 -7.60 -1.16
N GLN A 82 3.09 -6.40 -0.58
CA GLN A 82 3.97 -5.25 -0.81
C GLN A 82 5.41 -5.44 -0.30
N THR A 83 5.58 -6.01 0.89
CA THR A 83 6.90 -6.20 1.51
C THR A 83 7.80 -7.08 0.66
N VAL A 84 7.24 -8.15 0.11
CA VAL A 84 7.94 -9.09 -0.77
C VAL A 84 8.37 -8.39 -2.06
N ALA A 85 7.51 -7.57 -2.66
CA ALA A 85 7.86 -6.75 -3.82
C ALA A 85 9.01 -5.79 -3.52
N ALA A 86 8.95 -5.06 -2.40
CA ALA A 86 9.99 -4.12 -1.99
C ALA A 86 11.36 -4.81 -1.85
N MET A 87 11.40 -5.97 -1.19
CA MET A 87 12.63 -6.75 -1.04
C MET A 87 13.15 -7.28 -2.38
N MET A 88 12.27 -7.79 -3.25
CA MET A 88 12.68 -8.25 -4.57
C MET A 88 13.21 -7.12 -5.45
N GLY A 89 12.55 -5.95 -5.44
CA GLY A 89 13.02 -4.75 -6.12
C GLY A 89 14.41 -4.33 -5.64
N TYR A 90 14.61 -4.30 -4.32
CA TYR A 90 15.91 -3.98 -3.70
C TYR A 90 17.01 -4.96 -4.11
N ILE A 91 16.73 -6.28 -4.04
CA ILE A 91 17.70 -7.33 -4.42
C ILE A 91 18.04 -7.23 -5.90
N ALA A 92 17.04 -7.04 -6.77
CA ALA A 92 17.26 -6.87 -8.20
C ALA A 92 18.11 -5.63 -8.51
N ALA A 93 17.91 -4.53 -7.78
CA ALA A 93 18.72 -3.33 -7.92
C ALA A 93 20.15 -3.53 -7.44
N LYS A 94 20.34 -4.20 -6.29
CA LYS A 94 21.66 -4.54 -5.79
C LYS A 94 22.44 -5.41 -6.78
N ASN A 95 21.80 -6.47 -7.30
CA ASN A 95 22.42 -7.41 -8.23
C ASN A 95 22.78 -6.78 -9.58
N ALA A 96 22.00 -5.79 -10.02
CA ALA A 96 22.25 -5.09 -11.28
C ALA A 96 23.19 -3.89 -11.13
N SER A 97 23.55 -3.50 -9.90
CA SER A 97 24.42 -2.35 -9.66
C SER A 97 25.88 -2.70 -9.90
N LYS A 98 26.64 -1.71 -10.38
CA LYS A 98 28.11 -1.79 -10.44
C LYS A 98 28.76 -1.63 -9.06
N HIS A 99 28.00 -1.12 -8.08
CA HIS A 99 28.45 -0.81 -6.73
C HIS A 99 27.55 -1.45 -5.66
N PRO A 100 27.39 -2.80 -5.64
CA PRO A 100 26.52 -3.49 -4.69
C PRO A 100 26.91 -3.27 -3.22
N GLU A 101 28.14 -2.86 -2.93
CA GLU A 101 28.68 -2.56 -1.59
C GLU A 101 28.12 -1.29 -0.95
N ARG A 102 27.46 -0.42 -1.73
CA ARG A 102 26.80 0.82 -1.26
C ARG A 102 25.38 0.58 -0.76
N PHE A 103 24.77 -0.54 -1.14
CA PHE A 103 23.43 -0.92 -0.70
C PHE A 103 23.42 -1.17 0.82
N GLY A 104 22.47 -0.55 1.52
CA GLY A 104 22.39 -0.53 2.99
C GLY A 104 23.21 0.58 3.66
N LYS A 105 23.94 1.39 2.87
CA LYS A 105 24.72 2.55 3.35
C LYS A 105 24.18 3.89 2.82
N GLY A 106 22.94 3.91 2.32
CA GLY A 106 22.30 5.12 1.76
C GLY A 106 22.36 5.24 0.24
N GLU A 107 22.59 4.14 -0.50
CA GLU A 107 22.50 4.15 -1.97
C GLU A 107 21.08 4.51 -2.44
N ILE A 108 20.96 5.55 -3.28
CA ILE A 108 19.67 6.10 -3.76
C ILE A 108 18.91 5.04 -4.55
N ASP A 109 19.61 4.28 -5.39
CA ASP A 109 19.02 3.21 -6.19
C ASP A 109 18.43 2.10 -5.31
N GLY A 110 18.94 1.87 -4.11
CA GLY A 110 18.37 0.93 -3.15
C GLY A 110 17.00 1.37 -2.65
N VAL A 111 16.88 2.64 -2.27
CA VAL A 111 15.62 3.24 -1.79
C VAL A 111 14.62 3.33 -2.95
N ALA A 112 15.04 3.89 -4.09
CA ALA A 112 14.19 4.04 -5.26
C ALA A 112 13.65 2.69 -5.76
N ALA A 113 14.47 1.63 -5.72
CA ALA A 113 14.03 0.30 -6.10
C ALA A 113 12.98 -0.29 -5.16
N ALA A 114 13.20 -0.21 -3.85
CA ALA A 114 12.28 -0.75 -2.86
C ALA A 114 10.93 -0.02 -2.90
N GLU A 115 10.97 1.31 -2.94
CA GLU A 115 9.76 2.16 -2.98
C GLU A 115 8.99 2.03 -4.29
N ALA A 116 9.70 1.96 -5.43
CA ALA A 116 9.05 1.77 -6.73
C ALA A 116 8.37 0.40 -6.83
N ALA A 117 9.02 -0.67 -6.34
CA ALA A 117 8.43 -2.00 -6.34
C ALA A 117 7.24 -2.10 -5.38
N ASN A 118 7.35 -1.52 -4.18
CA ASN A 118 6.25 -1.50 -3.20
C ASN A 118 5.01 -0.79 -3.78
N ASN A 119 5.17 0.46 -4.24
CA ASN A 119 4.03 1.24 -4.74
C ASN A 119 3.41 0.63 -6.01
N ALA A 120 4.20 -0.06 -6.82
CA ALA A 120 3.71 -0.71 -8.04
C ALA A 120 2.78 -1.90 -7.78
N VAL A 121 2.70 -2.44 -6.56
CA VAL A 121 1.80 -3.56 -6.21
C VAL A 121 0.33 -3.14 -6.15
N ASN A 122 0.06 -1.88 -5.76
CA ASN A 122 -1.29 -1.42 -5.39
C ASN A 122 -2.34 -1.52 -6.49
N GLY A 123 -1.98 -1.25 -7.74
CA GLY A 123 -2.89 -1.44 -8.87
C GLY A 123 -3.07 -2.92 -9.21
N PRO A 124 -1.98 -3.65 -9.50
CA PRO A 124 -2.01 -5.05 -9.94
C PRO A 124 -2.65 -6.03 -8.95
N THR A 125 -2.57 -5.78 -7.64
CA THR A 125 -3.27 -6.58 -6.60
C THR A 125 -4.80 -6.55 -6.74
N MET A 126 -5.34 -5.52 -7.40
CA MET A 126 -6.78 -5.43 -7.69
C MET A 126 -7.21 -6.36 -8.82
N VAL A 127 -6.29 -6.81 -9.69
CA VAL A 127 -6.62 -7.71 -10.80
C VAL A 127 -7.15 -9.06 -10.27
N PRO A 128 -6.39 -9.85 -9.47
CA PRO A 128 -6.90 -11.11 -8.94
C PRO A 128 -8.08 -10.89 -7.98
N LEU A 129 -8.11 -9.78 -7.23
CA LEU A 129 -9.22 -9.47 -6.35
C LEU A 129 -10.52 -9.29 -7.13
N LEU A 130 -10.54 -8.40 -8.12
CA LEU A 130 -11.75 -8.03 -8.85
C LEU A 130 -12.20 -9.14 -9.81
N THR A 131 -11.24 -9.86 -10.41
CA THR A 131 -11.55 -10.87 -11.44
C THR A 131 -11.78 -12.27 -10.87
N LEU A 132 -11.09 -12.65 -9.79
CA LEU A 132 -11.16 -14.00 -9.21
C LEU A 132 -11.73 -14.00 -7.78
N GLY A 133 -11.89 -12.85 -7.14
CA GLY A 133 -12.28 -12.77 -5.74
C GLY A 133 -11.17 -13.20 -4.78
N ILE A 134 -9.92 -13.27 -5.25
CA ILE A 134 -8.77 -13.73 -4.45
C ILE A 134 -7.91 -12.52 -4.10
N PRO A 135 -7.72 -12.19 -2.81
CA PRO A 135 -6.91 -11.04 -2.41
C PRO A 135 -5.42 -11.26 -2.69
N GLY A 136 -4.74 -10.20 -3.10
CA GLY A 136 -3.29 -10.21 -3.35
C GLY A 136 -2.44 -9.95 -2.10
N ASP A 137 -3.03 -9.33 -1.08
CA ASP A 137 -2.41 -8.95 0.18
C ASP A 137 -3.45 -8.74 1.29
N ASN A 138 -2.99 -8.35 2.48
CA ASN A 138 -3.86 -8.14 3.64
C ASN A 138 -4.87 -6.99 3.44
N VAL A 139 -4.49 -5.94 2.69
CA VAL A 139 -5.35 -4.77 2.46
C VAL A 139 -6.46 -5.11 1.47
N THR A 140 -6.14 -5.84 0.42
CA THR A 140 -7.13 -6.35 -0.54
C THR A 140 -8.05 -7.40 0.06
N ALA A 141 -7.59 -8.19 1.04
CA ALA A 141 -8.46 -9.08 1.80
C ALA A 141 -9.51 -8.31 2.62
N LEU A 142 -9.10 -7.18 3.21
CA LEU A 142 -10.02 -6.26 3.87
C LEU A 142 -11.00 -5.64 2.86
N LEU A 143 -10.52 -5.21 1.69
CA LEU A 143 -11.39 -4.69 0.63
C LEU A 143 -12.39 -5.73 0.13
N LEU A 144 -12.00 -7.01 0.02
CA LEU A 144 -12.92 -8.10 -0.32
C LEU A 144 -14.09 -8.15 0.67
N GLY A 145 -13.79 -8.10 1.97
CA GLY A 145 -14.81 -8.01 3.02
C GLY A 145 -15.72 -6.78 2.86
N ALA A 146 -15.14 -5.61 2.60
CA ALA A 146 -15.88 -4.37 2.39
C ALA A 146 -16.76 -4.40 1.12
N PHE A 147 -16.32 -5.07 0.05
CA PHE A 147 -17.14 -5.28 -1.14
C PHE A 147 -18.31 -6.20 -0.85
N MET A 148 -18.08 -7.33 -0.20
CA MET A 148 -19.14 -8.28 0.16
C MET A 148 -20.19 -7.65 1.07
N MET A 149 -19.78 -6.78 2.00
CA MET A 149 -20.67 -5.96 2.82
C MET A 149 -21.60 -5.07 2.02
N GLN A 150 -21.07 -4.46 0.96
CA GLN A 150 -21.82 -3.55 0.09
C GLN A 150 -22.64 -4.30 -0.96
N GLY A 151 -22.71 -5.64 -0.86
CA GLY A 151 -23.40 -6.50 -1.83
C GLY A 151 -22.62 -6.71 -3.13
N LEU A 152 -21.40 -6.20 -3.23
CA LEU A 152 -20.51 -6.42 -4.36
C LEU A 152 -19.83 -7.78 -4.19
N ARG A 153 -19.90 -8.63 -5.22
CA ARG A 153 -19.29 -9.96 -5.22
C ARG A 153 -18.14 -9.99 -6.23
N PRO A 154 -16.88 -9.78 -5.79
CA PRO A 154 -15.73 -9.85 -6.68
C PRO A 154 -15.62 -11.19 -7.39
N GLY A 155 -15.19 -11.16 -8.65
CA GLY A 155 -15.27 -12.26 -9.58
C GLY A 155 -15.66 -11.79 -11.00
N PRO A 156 -15.72 -12.69 -11.99
CA PRO A 156 -15.98 -12.29 -13.38
C PRO A 156 -17.34 -11.61 -13.56
N THR A 157 -18.35 -12.05 -12.79
CA THR A 157 -19.71 -11.51 -12.81
C THR A 157 -19.82 -10.09 -12.23
N LEU A 158 -18.82 -9.62 -11.47
CA LEU A 158 -18.79 -8.25 -10.96
C LEU A 158 -18.72 -7.23 -12.09
N PHE A 159 -18.00 -7.55 -13.17
CA PHE A 159 -17.86 -6.66 -14.32
C PHE A 159 -19.15 -6.56 -15.13
N GLU A 160 -19.95 -7.63 -15.17
CA GLU A 160 -21.26 -7.64 -15.83
C GLU A 160 -22.31 -6.89 -15.03
N THR A 161 -22.36 -7.13 -13.71
CA THR A 161 -23.42 -6.60 -12.83
C THR A 161 -23.12 -5.19 -12.31
N SER A 162 -21.85 -4.87 -12.09
CA SER A 162 -21.38 -3.66 -11.40
C SER A 162 -20.16 -3.02 -12.09
N GLY A 163 -20.00 -3.22 -13.40
CA GLY A 163 -18.85 -2.74 -14.17
C GLY A 163 -18.58 -1.24 -14.00
N ALA A 164 -19.62 -0.41 -13.93
CA ALA A 164 -19.48 1.03 -13.68
C ALA A 164 -18.74 1.34 -12.37
N ILE A 165 -19.05 0.59 -11.29
CA ILE A 165 -18.38 0.74 -9.98
C ILE A 165 -16.93 0.28 -10.09
N VAL A 166 -16.68 -0.84 -10.77
CA VAL A 166 -15.32 -1.37 -10.94
C VAL A 166 -14.42 -0.37 -11.68
N PHE A 167 -14.89 0.17 -12.81
CA PHE A 167 -14.14 1.18 -13.55
C PHE A 167 -13.99 2.49 -12.77
N ALA A 168 -15.01 2.89 -12.01
CA ALA A 168 -14.91 4.05 -11.12
C ALA A 168 -13.80 3.86 -10.06
N ILE A 169 -13.69 2.68 -9.45
CA ILE A 169 -12.61 2.36 -8.50
C ILE A 169 -11.25 2.49 -9.18
N LEU A 170 -11.06 1.90 -10.36
CA LEU A 170 -9.80 1.97 -11.10
C LEU A 170 -9.41 3.41 -11.48
N ILE A 171 -10.40 4.21 -11.91
CA ILE A 171 -10.19 5.63 -12.25
C ILE A 171 -9.85 6.44 -10.99
N VAL A 172 -10.60 6.25 -9.90
CA VAL A 172 -10.33 6.92 -8.62
C VAL A 172 -8.96 6.55 -8.08
N MET A 173 -8.52 5.30 -8.21
CA MET A 173 -7.15 4.90 -7.84
C MET A 173 -6.09 5.66 -8.65
N LEU A 174 -6.31 5.87 -9.95
CA LEU A 174 -5.41 6.68 -10.77
C LEU A 174 -5.35 8.12 -10.26
N PHE A 175 -6.50 8.75 -9.99
CA PHE A 175 -6.56 10.10 -9.43
C PHE A 175 -5.96 10.18 -8.02
N ALA A 176 -6.15 9.15 -7.19
CA ALA A 176 -5.59 9.08 -5.84
C ALA A 176 -4.06 9.14 -5.86
N ASN A 177 -3.40 8.52 -6.85
CA ASN A 177 -1.95 8.63 -7.01
C ASN A 177 -1.50 10.07 -7.29
N ILE A 178 -2.25 10.82 -8.11
CA ILE A 178 -1.97 12.24 -8.37
C ILE A 178 -2.14 13.06 -7.08
N ILE A 179 -3.22 12.80 -6.34
CA ILE A 179 -3.49 13.48 -5.06
C ILE A 179 -2.39 13.17 -4.05
N PHE A 180 -1.95 11.91 -3.93
CA PHE A 180 -0.85 11.54 -3.03
C PHE A 180 0.46 12.24 -3.40
N TRP A 181 0.75 12.38 -4.69
CA TRP A 181 1.92 13.12 -5.12
C TRP A 181 1.86 14.60 -4.70
N VAL A 182 0.71 15.26 -4.88
CA VAL A 182 0.47 16.64 -4.45
C VAL A 182 0.60 16.78 -2.93
N ILE A 183 -0.13 15.95 -2.16
CA ILE A 183 -0.11 15.98 -0.70
C ILE A 183 1.32 15.74 -0.21
N GLY A 184 1.99 14.69 -0.70
CA GLY A 184 3.36 14.37 -0.33
C GLY A 184 4.31 15.54 -0.57
N HIS A 185 4.24 16.15 -1.76
CA HIS A 185 5.09 17.29 -2.11
C HIS A 185 4.96 18.48 -1.14
N TYR A 186 3.73 18.84 -0.75
CA TYR A 186 3.51 19.96 0.17
C TYR A 186 3.71 19.62 1.64
N THR A 187 3.54 18.35 2.01
CA THR A 187 3.45 17.90 3.41
C THR A 187 4.79 17.41 3.94
N ILE A 188 5.66 16.83 3.09
CA ILE A 188 7.05 16.46 3.44
C ILE A 188 7.82 17.59 4.15
N PRO A 189 7.86 18.85 3.65
CA PRO A 189 8.62 19.92 4.32
C PRO A 189 8.03 20.34 5.68
N LEU A 190 6.76 20.04 5.94
CA LEU A 190 6.11 20.32 7.23
C LEU A 190 6.52 19.29 8.29
N PHE A 191 6.62 18.02 7.92
CA PHE A 191 6.98 16.91 8.82
C PHE A 191 8.48 16.61 8.90
N SER A 192 9.29 17.14 7.98
CA SER A 192 10.74 17.03 8.02
C SER A 192 11.42 18.09 8.91
N ARG A 193 10.65 18.95 9.58
CA ARG A 193 11.09 19.92 10.59
C ARG A 193 10.86 19.36 11.99
#